data_AF-A0AAN7MFT4-F1
#
_entry.id   AF-A0AAN7MFT4-F1
#
_cell.length_a   1.000
_cell.length_b   1.000
_cell.length_c   1.000
_cell.angle_alpha   90.00
_cell.angle_beta   90.00
_cell.angle_gamma   90.00
#
_symmetry.space_group_name_H-M   'P 1'
#
loop_
_entity.id
_entity.type
_entity.pdbx_description
1 polymer ?
#
loop_
_entity_poly.entity_id
_entity_poly.type
_entity_poly.pdbx_seq_one_letter_code
_entity_poly.pdbx_strand_id
1 'polypeptide(L)'
;MAAAQSSLPAIFLLVTLSPLLLLLPGVRSTTFAFVNKCDYTVWPGILSNAGIPALFTTGFALQNGQSRTLTAPASWAGRFWGRTYCTSDSSGGNFSCLTGDCGSGRLECSGNGATPPATLAEFTLDGSGGLDFFDVSLVDGYNLPMLVVPQGGSGQNCTSTGCVADLNRECPTELRVASSPDASAGIACKSACEAFREAQYCCSGAYSTPQTCKPSSYSQIFKSACPRAYSYAYDDRTSTFTCSGADYIITFCPSPNTSQKSSSSSSTPDQIPATNNSPPPGSNNSTMVYEGATNAGSWSPSSSASALLADFIMGGWVGTAVGIWRLHHL
;
A
#
# COMPACT_ATOMS: atom_id res chain seq x y z
N MET A 1 44.22 72.44 -1.12
CA MET A 1 42.99 71.95 -1.76
C MET A 1 42.88 70.47 -1.44
N ALA A 2 42.07 70.10 -0.46
CA ALA A 2 41.89 68.72 -0.01
C ALA A 2 40.67 68.12 -0.72
N ALA A 3 40.83 66.96 -1.34
CA ALA A 3 39.75 66.21 -1.96
C ALA A 3 39.06 65.34 -0.90
N ALA A 4 37.76 65.57 -0.68
CA ALA A 4 36.91 64.71 0.15
C ALA A 4 36.31 63.60 -0.73
N GLN A 5 36.63 62.35 -0.40
CA GLN A 5 36.00 61.16 -0.98
C GLN A 5 34.60 60.98 -0.38
N SER A 6 33.60 60.84 -1.25
CA SER A 6 32.23 60.49 -0.87
C SER A 6 32.01 59.00 -1.09
N SER A 7 31.81 58.26 -0.01
CA SER A 7 31.34 56.87 -0.02
C SER A 7 29.87 56.84 0.44
N LEU A 8 28.97 56.71 -0.53
CA LEU A 8 27.55 56.41 -0.29
C LEU A 8 27.32 54.89 -0.13
N PRO A 9 26.25 54.46 0.56
CA PRO A 9 26.26 53.25 1.37
C PRO A 9 25.82 52.01 0.57
N ALA A 10 26.74 51.06 0.37
CA ALA A 10 26.42 49.72 -0.14
C ALA A 10 25.64 48.85 0.88
N ILE A 11 25.38 49.37 2.08
CA ILE A 11 24.80 48.61 3.21
C ILE A 11 23.26 48.52 3.13
N PHE A 12 22.60 49.44 2.42
CA PHE A 12 21.12 49.47 2.37
C PHE A 12 20.49 48.43 1.43
N LEU A 13 21.26 47.79 0.53
CA LEU A 13 20.71 46.85 -0.45
C LEU A 13 20.63 45.39 0.06
N LEU A 14 21.26 45.06 1.18
CA LEU A 14 21.28 43.69 1.73
C LEU A 14 20.10 43.38 2.66
N VAL A 15 19.31 44.37 3.06
CA VAL A 15 18.21 44.20 4.04
C VAL A 15 16.84 43.96 3.36
N THR A 16 16.71 44.21 2.06
CA THR A 16 15.42 44.04 1.35
C THR A 16 15.22 42.66 0.72
N LEU A 17 16.22 41.78 0.74
CA LEU A 17 16.17 40.44 0.12
C LEU A 17 15.82 39.29 1.10
N SER A 18 15.36 39.60 2.32
CA SER A 18 15.14 38.60 3.38
C SER A 18 13.75 38.72 4.06
N PRO A 19 12.66 38.56 3.29
CA PRO A 19 11.57 37.76 3.85
C PRO A 19 10.90 36.79 2.85
N LEU A 20 11.47 36.55 1.65
CA LEU A 20 10.84 35.66 0.66
C LEU A 20 11.22 34.16 0.82
N LEU A 21 12.08 33.81 1.79
CA LEU A 21 12.62 32.45 1.94
C LEU A 21 11.82 31.52 2.89
N LEU A 22 10.58 31.85 3.28
CA LEU A 22 9.84 31.10 4.32
C LEU A 22 8.48 30.53 3.91
N LEU A 23 8.15 30.48 2.61
CA LEU A 23 6.98 29.74 2.12
C LEU A 23 7.40 28.54 1.25
N LEU A 24 8.24 27.67 1.80
CA LEU A 24 8.28 26.30 1.27
C LEU A 24 6.98 25.62 1.71
N PRO A 25 6.11 25.16 0.80
CA PRO A 25 5.01 24.30 1.20
C PRO A 25 5.61 23.12 1.94
N GLY A 26 5.22 22.95 3.21
CA GLY A 26 5.70 21.83 4.01
C GLY A 26 5.38 20.53 3.28
N VAL A 27 6.41 19.76 2.95
CA VAL A 27 6.23 18.43 2.37
C VAL A 27 5.53 17.59 3.43
N ARG A 28 4.24 17.29 3.21
CA ARG A 28 3.52 16.34 4.05
C ARG A 28 3.98 14.94 3.68
N SER A 29 4.53 14.23 4.65
CA SER A 29 4.85 12.82 4.54
C SER A 29 4.00 12.02 5.50
N THR A 30 3.72 10.77 5.14
CA THR A 30 2.98 9.84 6.00
C THR A 30 3.96 8.83 6.58
N THR A 31 3.81 8.57 7.87
CA THR A 31 4.65 7.64 8.61
C THR A 31 3.94 6.30 8.79
N PHE A 32 4.64 5.22 8.42
CA PHE A 32 4.20 3.85 8.65
C PHE A 32 5.09 3.19 9.70
N ALA A 33 4.53 2.88 10.86
CA ALA A 33 5.20 2.11 11.91
C ALA A 33 4.81 0.63 11.80
N PHE A 34 5.76 -0.21 11.43
CA PHE A 34 5.62 -1.66 11.38
C PHE A 34 5.94 -2.24 12.75
N VAL A 35 5.07 -3.08 13.29
CA VAL A 35 5.22 -3.72 14.60
C VAL A 35 5.03 -5.21 14.45
N ASN A 36 6.03 -6.00 14.85
CA ASN A 36 5.91 -7.45 14.90
C ASN A 36 5.54 -7.90 16.32
N LYS A 37 4.33 -8.43 16.49
CA LYS A 37 3.88 -9.08 17.74
C LYS A 37 3.77 -10.60 17.60
N CYS A 38 4.20 -11.16 16.48
CA CYS A 38 4.31 -12.60 16.31
C CYS A 38 5.46 -13.12 17.18
N ASP A 39 5.40 -14.38 17.59
CA ASP A 39 6.47 -15.07 18.32
C ASP A 39 7.66 -15.47 17.43
N TYR A 40 7.58 -15.18 16.13
CA TYR A 40 8.61 -15.40 15.11
C TYR A 40 8.98 -14.12 14.37
N THR A 41 10.11 -14.15 13.66
CA THR A 41 10.52 -13.07 12.76
C THR A 41 9.57 -12.98 11.55
N VAL A 42 9.15 -11.76 11.22
CA VAL A 42 8.44 -11.45 9.97
C VAL A 42 9.39 -10.67 9.08
N TRP A 43 9.31 -10.87 7.78
CA TRP A 43 10.07 -10.09 6.81
C TRP A 43 9.12 -9.24 5.96
N PRO A 44 8.80 -8.00 6.35
CA PRO A 44 7.92 -7.16 5.56
C PRO A 44 8.43 -6.99 4.12
N GLY A 45 7.50 -7.01 3.17
CA GLY A 45 7.71 -6.62 1.78
C GLY A 45 6.90 -5.36 1.48
N ILE A 46 7.44 -4.52 0.58
CA ILE A 46 6.82 -3.27 0.16
C ILE A 46 6.82 -3.21 -1.37
N LEU A 47 5.67 -2.86 -1.93
CA LEU A 47 5.53 -2.58 -3.35
C LEU A 47 4.83 -1.23 -3.54
N SER A 48 5.47 -0.31 -4.26
CA SER A 48 4.79 0.86 -4.82
C SER A 48 4.01 0.46 -6.07
N ASN A 49 2.85 1.07 -6.29
CA ASN A 49 2.05 0.84 -7.50
C ASN A 49 2.78 1.31 -8.77
N ALA A 50 2.30 0.87 -9.93
CA ALA A 50 2.85 1.26 -11.21
C ALA A 50 2.87 2.81 -11.35
N GLY A 51 4.01 3.36 -11.77
CA GLY A 51 4.21 4.80 -11.89
C GLY A 51 4.46 5.54 -10.57
N ILE A 52 4.37 4.87 -9.42
CA ILE A 52 4.72 5.44 -8.11
C ILE A 52 6.17 5.06 -7.77
N PRO A 53 7.04 6.02 -7.40
CA PRO A 53 8.41 5.71 -6.98
C PRO A 53 8.48 4.72 -5.82
N ALA A 54 9.47 3.83 -5.86
CA ALA A 54 9.75 2.93 -4.75
C ALA A 54 10.10 3.72 -3.48
N LEU A 55 9.69 3.21 -2.32
CA LEU A 55 10.22 3.69 -1.04
C LEU A 55 11.70 3.31 -0.93
N PHE A 56 12.40 3.90 0.04
CA PHE A 56 13.85 3.70 0.22
C PHE A 56 14.26 2.24 0.51
N THR A 57 13.31 1.40 0.91
CA THR A 57 13.44 -0.06 1.04
C THR A 57 12.16 -0.72 0.54
N THR A 58 12.32 -1.90 -0.03
CA THR A 58 11.27 -2.80 -0.53
C THR A 58 11.16 -4.09 0.27
N GLY A 59 12.04 -4.30 1.26
CA GLY A 59 11.90 -5.41 2.19
C GLY A 59 12.95 -5.41 3.31
N PHE A 60 12.55 -5.85 4.49
CA PHE A 60 13.42 -5.91 5.66
C PHE A 60 13.03 -7.02 6.64
N ALA A 61 13.89 -7.32 7.60
CA ALA A 61 13.59 -8.24 8.71
C ALA A 61 13.06 -7.47 9.92
N LEU A 62 12.05 -8.04 10.60
CA LEU A 62 11.45 -7.48 11.81
C LEU A 62 11.30 -8.60 12.84
N GLN A 63 12.16 -8.61 13.85
CA GLN A 63 12.16 -9.65 14.91
C GLN A 63 10.93 -9.51 15.82
N ASN A 64 10.63 -10.56 16.59
CA ASN A 64 9.57 -10.52 17.61
C ASN A 64 9.75 -9.31 18.55
N GLY A 65 8.69 -8.52 18.73
CA GLY A 65 8.65 -7.34 19.57
C GLY A 65 9.30 -6.09 18.93
N GLN A 66 9.92 -6.23 17.76
CA GLN A 66 10.57 -5.12 17.09
C GLN A 66 9.55 -4.23 16.37
N SER A 67 9.85 -2.93 16.35
CA SER A 67 9.20 -1.96 15.49
C SER A 67 10.19 -1.30 14.52
N ARG A 68 9.73 -0.96 13.32
CA ARG A 68 10.49 -0.17 12.35
C ARG A 68 9.56 0.82 11.66
N THR A 69 10.06 2.03 11.43
CA THR A 69 9.30 3.09 10.77
C THR A 69 9.79 3.30 9.33
N LEU A 70 8.85 3.50 8.42
CA LEU A 70 9.08 4.02 7.07
C LEU A 70 8.31 5.33 6.89
N THR A 71 8.79 6.16 5.98
CA THR A 71 8.10 7.38 5.57
C THR A 71 7.80 7.30 4.08
N ALA A 72 6.57 7.61 3.70
CA ALA A 72 6.15 7.73 2.31
C ALA A 72 5.90 9.20 1.95
N PRO A 73 6.20 9.61 0.69
CA PRO A 73 5.81 10.92 0.20
C PRO A 73 4.27 11.04 0.13
N ALA A 74 3.79 12.29 0.04
CA ALA A 74 2.40 12.54 -0.33
C ALA A 74 2.05 11.82 -1.65
N SER A 75 0.78 11.46 -1.79
CA SER A 75 0.25 10.76 -2.97
C SER A 75 0.89 9.39 -3.26
N TRP A 76 1.61 8.79 -2.30
CA TRP A 76 2.10 7.43 -2.46
C TRP A 76 0.95 6.43 -2.46
N ALA A 77 0.98 5.51 -3.42
CA ALA A 77 0.08 4.37 -3.48
C ALA A 77 0.89 3.08 -3.60
N GLY A 78 0.47 2.06 -2.85
CA GLY A 78 1.21 0.82 -2.77
C GLY A 78 0.64 -0.12 -1.71
N ARG A 79 1.40 -1.16 -1.42
CA ARG A 79 1.00 -2.22 -0.50
C ARG A 79 2.14 -2.78 0.31
N PHE A 80 1.79 -3.30 1.48
CA PHE A 80 2.68 -3.94 2.43
C PHE A 80 2.17 -5.35 2.76
N TRP A 81 3.07 -6.27 3.04
CA TRP A 81 2.74 -7.62 3.50
C TRP A 81 3.85 -8.18 4.39
N GLY A 82 3.55 -9.25 5.13
CA GLY A 82 4.53 -9.99 5.91
C GLY A 82 4.93 -11.29 5.22
N ARG A 83 6.24 -11.54 5.07
CA ARG A 83 6.76 -12.85 4.68
C ARG A 83 7.08 -13.68 5.91
N THR A 84 6.85 -14.99 5.83
CA THR A 84 7.09 -15.94 6.92
C THR A 84 7.79 -17.20 6.43
N TYR A 85 8.40 -17.94 7.37
CA TYR A 85 9.21 -19.13 7.07
C TYR A 85 10.31 -18.85 6.06
N CYS A 86 11.01 -17.73 6.23
CA CYS A 86 12.09 -17.32 5.35
C CYS A 86 13.41 -17.99 5.72
N THR A 87 14.17 -18.38 4.71
CA THR A 87 15.52 -18.92 4.84
C THR A 87 16.49 -18.05 4.04
N SER A 88 17.73 -17.95 4.51
CA SER A 88 18.84 -17.32 3.80
C SER A 88 20.00 -18.29 3.80
N ASP A 89 20.65 -18.46 2.65
CA ASP A 89 21.98 -19.06 2.63
C ASP A 89 23.00 -18.13 3.33
N SER A 90 24.10 -18.72 3.82
CA SER A 90 25.18 -17.98 4.48
C SER A 90 25.90 -16.99 3.54
N SER A 91 25.72 -17.15 2.23
CA SER A 91 26.24 -16.27 1.16
C SER A 91 25.37 -15.04 0.89
N GLY A 92 24.15 -14.97 1.45
CA GLY A 92 23.21 -13.85 1.23
C GLY A 92 22.64 -13.77 -0.20
N GLY A 93 22.82 -14.83 -1.00
CA GLY A 93 22.43 -14.91 -2.41
C GLY A 93 21.15 -15.70 -2.66
N ASN A 94 20.59 -16.35 -1.64
CA ASN A 94 19.38 -17.15 -1.76
C ASN A 94 18.46 -16.92 -0.56
N PHE A 95 17.70 -15.83 -0.61
CA PHE A 95 16.62 -15.54 0.33
C PHE A 95 15.28 -15.97 -0.27
N SER A 96 14.56 -16.85 0.42
CA SER A 96 13.25 -17.33 0.00
C SER A 96 12.34 -17.60 1.20
N CYS A 97 11.03 -17.44 1.01
CA CYS A 97 10.01 -17.63 2.04
C CYS A 97 8.94 -18.61 1.59
N LEU A 98 8.30 -19.33 2.51
CA LEU A 98 7.18 -20.22 2.15
C LEU A 98 5.88 -19.46 1.90
N THR A 99 5.69 -18.30 2.52
CA THR A 99 4.48 -17.47 2.34
C THR A 99 4.85 -16.03 2.00
N GLY A 100 4.14 -15.44 1.05
CA GLY A 100 4.31 -14.04 0.66
C GLY A 100 5.65 -13.73 -0.02
N ASP A 101 6.41 -14.74 -0.44
CA ASP A 101 7.70 -14.55 -1.09
C ASP A 101 7.58 -13.67 -2.34
N CYS A 102 8.54 -12.78 -2.58
CA CYS A 102 8.50 -11.87 -3.71
C CYS A 102 9.41 -12.28 -4.87
N GLY A 103 9.97 -13.50 -4.85
CA GLY A 103 10.68 -14.09 -5.97
C GLY A 103 11.98 -13.37 -6.38
N SER A 104 12.44 -12.40 -5.59
CA SER A 104 13.67 -11.64 -5.90
C SER A 104 14.95 -12.41 -5.55
N GLY A 105 14.82 -13.52 -4.81
CA GLY A 105 15.95 -14.24 -4.22
C GLY A 105 16.69 -13.43 -3.14
N ARG A 106 16.14 -12.28 -2.70
CA ARG A 106 16.77 -11.33 -1.79
C ARG A 106 15.79 -10.84 -0.73
N LEU A 107 16.34 -10.26 0.34
CA LEU A 107 15.54 -9.58 1.37
C LEU A 107 14.69 -8.44 0.78
N GLU A 108 15.28 -7.67 -0.13
CA GLU A 108 14.62 -6.60 -0.87
C GLU A 108 13.76 -7.18 -2.01
N CYS A 109 12.49 -6.78 -2.10
CA CYS A 109 11.57 -7.27 -3.13
C CYS A 109 11.76 -6.62 -4.50
N SER A 110 12.49 -5.51 -4.58
CA SER A 110 12.98 -4.92 -5.85
C SER A 110 11.88 -4.69 -6.90
N GLY A 111 10.68 -4.26 -6.46
CA GLY A 111 9.54 -4.02 -7.35
C GLY A 111 8.66 -5.24 -7.62
N ASN A 112 8.98 -6.40 -7.04
CA ASN A 112 8.12 -7.57 -7.12
C ASN A 112 7.05 -7.55 -6.01
N GLY A 113 5.84 -8.02 -6.34
CA GLY A 113 4.77 -8.25 -5.37
C GLY A 113 4.93 -9.57 -4.62
N ALA A 114 4.09 -9.76 -3.59
CA ALA A 114 3.97 -11.03 -2.90
C ALA A 114 3.45 -12.11 -3.85
N THR A 115 4.02 -13.31 -3.77
CA THR A 115 3.42 -14.53 -4.30
C THR A 115 2.31 -14.94 -3.34
N PRO A 116 1.04 -15.00 -3.78
CA PRO A 116 -0.05 -15.42 -2.92
C PRO A 116 0.11 -16.86 -2.42
N PRO A 117 -0.42 -17.21 -1.24
CA PRO A 117 -1.26 -16.37 -0.39
C PRO A 117 -0.51 -15.35 0.48
N ALA A 118 -1.04 -14.14 0.59
CA ALA A 118 -0.52 -13.09 1.46
C ALA A 118 -1.64 -12.14 1.93
N THR A 119 -1.68 -11.87 3.24
CA THR A 119 -2.48 -10.78 3.79
C THR A 119 -1.83 -9.45 3.40
N LEU A 120 -2.59 -8.54 2.78
CA LEU A 120 -2.08 -7.25 2.30
C LEU A 120 -2.63 -6.09 3.14
N ALA A 121 -1.82 -5.06 3.37
CA ALA A 121 -2.30 -3.72 3.71
C ALA A 121 -2.08 -2.81 2.51
N GLU A 122 -3.15 -2.21 2.00
CA GLU A 122 -3.15 -1.43 0.76
C GLU A 122 -3.43 0.03 1.08
N PHE A 123 -2.75 0.94 0.38
CA PHE A 123 -2.85 2.38 0.63
C PHE A 123 -2.86 3.17 -0.68
N THR A 124 -3.64 4.25 -0.69
CA THR A 124 -3.55 5.36 -1.64
C THR A 124 -3.65 6.64 -0.83
N LEU A 125 -2.51 7.27 -0.58
CA LEU A 125 -2.42 8.50 0.20
C LEU A 125 -2.86 9.69 -0.64
N ASP A 126 -3.42 10.72 -0.01
CA ASP A 126 -3.81 11.98 -0.68
C ASP A 126 -4.57 11.75 -2.01
N GLY A 127 -5.50 10.80 -1.98
CA GLY A 127 -6.32 10.42 -3.12
C GLY A 127 -7.49 11.37 -3.37
N SER A 128 -8.64 10.81 -3.76
CA SER A 128 -9.84 11.59 -4.04
C SER A 128 -10.26 12.45 -2.83
N GLY A 129 -10.36 13.76 -3.03
CA GLY A 129 -10.72 14.71 -1.96
C GLY A 129 -9.60 14.97 -0.93
N GLY A 130 -8.35 14.61 -1.23
CA GLY A 130 -7.22 14.74 -0.30
C GLY A 130 -7.31 13.77 0.88
N LEU A 131 -8.02 12.66 0.68
CA LEU A 131 -8.18 11.58 1.66
C LEU A 131 -7.23 10.45 1.32
N ASP A 132 -6.66 9.86 2.36
CA ASP A 132 -6.04 8.55 2.29
C ASP A 132 -7.13 7.48 2.19
N PHE A 133 -6.94 6.53 1.30
CA PHE A 133 -7.73 5.30 1.19
C PHE A 133 -6.85 4.14 1.64
N PHE A 134 -7.35 3.33 2.55
CA PHE A 134 -6.59 2.19 3.05
C PHE A 134 -7.49 1.04 3.47
N ASP A 135 -6.92 -0.16 3.44
CA ASP A 135 -7.60 -1.38 3.83
C ASP A 135 -6.60 -2.49 4.17
N VAL A 136 -7.11 -3.55 4.81
CA VAL A 136 -6.47 -4.87 4.80
C VAL A 136 -7.25 -5.78 3.87
N SER A 137 -6.54 -6.49 3.02
CA SER A 137 -7.09 -7.27 1.93
C SER A 137 -6.64 -8.72 1.97
N LEU A 138 -7.63 -9.61 1.82
CA LEU A 138 -7.47 -11.06 1.73
C LEU A 138 -7.84 -11.59 0.34
N VAL A 139 -7.94 -10.69 -0.66
CA VAL A 139 -8.19 -11.05 -2.07
C VAL A 139 -7.11 -12.00 -2.57
N ASP A 140 -5.86 -11.77 -2.16
CA ASP A 140 -4.70 -12.61 -2.42
C ASP A 140 -4.50 -13.69 -1.35
N GLY A 141 -5.53 -14.04 -0.59
CA GLY A 141 -5.43 -15.03 0.47
C GLY A 141 -4.97 -14.45 1.81
N TYR A 142 -4.61 -15.35 2.72
CA TYR A 142 -4.21 -15.04 4.09
C TYR A 142 -2.97 -15.85 4.44
N ASN A 143 -2.00 -15.25 5.14
CA ASN A 143 -0.87 -15.99 5.71
C ASN A 143 -0.63 -15.68 7.19
N LEU A 144 -0.78 -14.43 7.60
CA LEU A 144 -0.70 -14.03 9.01
C LEU A 144 -1.70 -12.92 9.37
N PRO A 145 -2.04 -12.77 10.66
CA PRO A 145 -2.98 -11.74 11.09
C PRO A 145 -2.34 -10.35 10.99
N MET A 146 -3.12 -9.37 10.55
CA MET A 146 -2.66 -8.00 10.32
C MET A 146 -3.70 -6.99 10.79
N LEU A 147 -3.25 -5.91 11.42
CA LEU A 147 -4.08 -4.76 11.80
C LEU A 147 -3.40 -3.46 11.39
N VAL A 148 -4.14 -2.60 10.72
CA VAL A 148 -3.78 -1.22 10.40
C VAL A 148 -4.57 -0.30 11.32
N VAL A 149 -3.88 0.59 12.02
CA VAL A 149 -4.49 1.57 12.93
C VAL A 149 -4.00 2.98 12.55
N PRO A 150 -4.88 3.88 12.10
CA PRO A 150 -4.52 5.28 11.90
C PRO A 150 -4.15 5.93 13.24
N GLN A 151 -3.13 6.78 13.23
CA GLN A 151 -2.65 7.58 14.36
C GLN A 151 -2.98 9.03 14.09
N GLY A 152 -3.85 9.59 14.93
CA GLY A 152 -4.41 10.91 14.66
C GLY A 152 -5.31 10.89 13.42
N GLY A 153 -5.29 12.00 12.68
CA GLY A 153 -6.14 12.21 11.52
C GLY A 153 -7.63 12.36 11.84
N SER A 154 -8.42 12.58 10.80
CA SER A 154 -9.88 12.72 10.90
C SER A 154 -10.57 12.19 9.65
N GLY A 155 -11.85 11.83 9.78
CA GLY A 155 -12.65 11.27 8.69
C GLY A 155 -13.74 10.36 9.24
N GLN A 156 -14.79 10.13 8.46
CA GLN A 156 -15.93 9.32 8.91
C GLN A 156 -15.53 7.87 9.23
N ASN A 157 -14.62 7.29 8.44
CA ASN A 157 -14.13 5.92 8.60
C ASN A 157 -12.63 5.88 8.95
N CYS A 158 -12.10 6.90 9.63
CA CYS A 158 -10.71 6.91 10.08
C CYS A 158 -10.56 6.03 11.33
N THR A 159 -10.67 4.72 11.12
CA THR A 159 -10.67 3.69 12.16
C THR A 159 -9.80 2.51 11.73
N SER A 160 -9.61 1.52 12.59
CA SER A 160 -8.72 0.39 12.31
C SER A 160 -9.29 -0.60 11.29
N THR A 161 -8.46 -1.23 10.47
CA THR A 161 -8.85 -2.28 9.52
C THR A 161 -7.91 -3.46 9.66
N GLY A 162 -8.39 -4.68 9.42
CA GLY A 162 -7.56 -5.84 9.66
C GLY A 162 -8.28 -7.16 9.73
N CYS A 163 -7.45 -8.19 9.84
CA CYS A 163 -7.82 -9.56 10.08
C CYS A 163 -7.00 -10.05 11.28
N VAL A 164 -7.63 -10.10 12.46
CA VAL A 164 -6.98 -10.49 13.72
C VAL A 164 -7.21 -11.96 14.07
N ALA A 165 -8.16 -12.61 13.38
CA ALA A 165 -8.43 -14.04 13.53
C ALA A 165 -7.32 -14.87 12.87
N ASP A 166 -7.05 -16.05 13.42
CA ASP A 166 -6.12 -17.00 12.82
C ASP A 166 -6.83 -17.86 11.76
N LEU A 167 -7.00 -17.29 10.56
CA LEU A 167 -7.66 -17.93 9.43
C LEU A 167 -6.98 -19.24 8.98
N ASN A 168 -5.71 -19.47 9.32
CA ASN A 168 -5.03 -20.73 8.97
C ASN A 168 -5.67 -21.95 9.68
N ARG A 169 -6.31 -21.75 10.84
CA ARG A 169 -7.00 -22.82 11.59
C ARG A 169 -8.37 -23.16 11.02
N GLU A 170 -9.00 -22.19 10.38
CA GLU A 170 -10.35 -22.31 9.79
C GLU A 170 -10.28 -22.50 8.26
N CYS A 171 -9.08 -22.54 7.69
CA CYS A 171 -8.88 -22.64 6.26
C CYS A 171 -9.44 -23.97 5.70
N PRO A 172 -10.35 -23.91 4.71
CA PRO A 172 -10.82 -25.09 4.00
C PRO A 172 -9.65 -25.91 3.44
N THR A 173 -9.79 -27.23 3.39
CA THR A 173 -8.69 -28.13 3.04
C THR A 173 -8.17 -27.87 1.63
N GLU A 174 -9.07 -27.56 0.70
CA GLU A 174 -8.81 -27.23 -0.70
C GLU A 174 -8.10 -25.86 -0.89
N LEU A 175 -8.11 -25.00 0.12
CA LEU A 175 -7.43 -23.69 0.11
C LEU A 175 -6.13 -23.70 0.94
N ARG A 176 -5.91 -24.74 1.74
CA ARG A 176 -4.81 -24.80 2.71
C ARG A 176 -3.45 -24.94 2.04
N VAL A 177 -2.49 -24.14 2.50
CA VAL A 177 -1.06 -24.29 2.18
C VAL A 177 -0.37 -24.95 3.36
N ALA A 178 0.28 -26.09 3.13
CA ALA A 178 1.03 -26.83 4.15
C ALA A 178 2.52 -26.47 4.08
N SER A 179 3.22 -26.49 5.22
CA SER A 179 4.68 -26.28 5.26
C SER A 179 5.47 -27.46 4.69
N SER A 180 4.87 -28.65 4.68
CA SER A 180 5.41 -29.88 4.11
C SER A 180 4.25 -30.83 3.78
N PRO A 181 4.48 -31.89 2.96
CA PRO A 181 3.43 -32.85 2.62
C PRO A 181 2.77 -33.54 3.82
N ASP A 182 3.53 -33.71 4.91
CA ASP A 182 3.08 -34.39 6.13
C ASP A 182 2.54 -33.42 7.20
N ALA A 183 2.55 -32.11 6.95
CA ALA A 183 2.09 -31.13 7.91
C ALA A 183 0.56 -31.15 8.04
N SER A 184 0.07 -31.38 9.26
CA SER A 184 -1.35 -31.37 9.58
C SER A 184 -1.95 -29.97 9.69
N ALA A 185 -1.11 -28.95 9.97
CA ALA A 185 -1.51 -27.56 10.10
C ALA A 185 -1.15 -26.75 8.85
N GLY A 186 -2.06 -25.86 8.44
CA GLY A 186 -1.81 -24.90 7.38
C GLY A 186 -0.95 -23.74 7.85
N ILE A 187 -0.05 -23.26 7.00
CA ILE A 187 0.76 -22.05 7.22
C ILE A 187 0.23 -20.83 6.48
N ALA A 188 -0.68 -21.05 5.53
CA ALA A 188 -1.40 -20.00 4.83
C ALA A 188 -2.71 -20.57 4.23
N CYS A 189 -3.60 -19.67 3.81
CA CYS A 189 -4.87 -19.98 3.18
C CYS A 189 -5.01 -19.22 1.86
N LYS A 190 -5.12 -19.94 0.75
CA LYS A 190 -5.38 -19.37 -0.57
C LYS A 190 -6.77 -18.74 -0.59
N SER A 191 -6.93 -17.65 -1.34
CA SER A 191 -8.27 -17.25 -1.78
C SER A 191 -8.79 -18.23 -2.83
N ALA A 192 -10.09 -18.22 -3.09
CA ALA A 192 -10.68 -19.05 -4.14
C ALA A 192 -10.14 -18.70 -5.54
N CYS A 193 -9.85 -17.42 -5.81
CA CYS A 193 -9.23 -17.03 -7.07
C CYS A 193 -7.87 -17.71 -7.22
N GLU A 194 -7.06 -17.68 -6.16
CA GLU A 194 -5.73 -18.26 -6.18
C GLU A 194 -5.73 -19.79 -6.29
N ALA A 195 -6.70 -20.45 -5.68
CA ALA A 195 -6.82 -21.90 -5.71
C ALA A 195 -7.38 -22.43 -7.05
N PHE A 196 -8.42 -21.80 -7.59
CA PHE A 196 -9.20 -22.36 -8.70
C PHE A 196 -9.00 -21.65 -10.03
N ARG A 197 -8.53 -20.38 -10.03
CA ARG A 197 -8.33 -19.57 -11.24
C ARG A 197 -9.59 -19.36 -12.09
N GLU A 198 -10.76 -19.53 -11.51
CA GLU A 198 -12.04 -19.36 -12.21
C GLU A 198 -12.48 -17.90 -12.22
N ALA A 199 -13.07 -17.46 -13.34
CA ALA A 199 -13.47 -16.07 -13.56
C ALA A 199 -14.41 -15.51 -12.48
N GLN A 200 -15.29 -16.35 -11.94
CA GLN A 200 -16.22 -15.99 -10.86
C GLN A 200 -15.57 -15.74 -9.50
N TYR A 201 -14.40 -16.34 -9.24
CA TYR A 201 -13.65 -16.07 -8.01
C TYR A 201 -12.64 -14.93 -8.19
N CYS A 202 -12.11 -14.79 -9.41
CA CYS A 202 -11.15 -13.75 -9.76
C CYS A 202 -11.79 -12.45 -10.26
N CYS A 203 -13.13 -12.38 -10.32
CA CYS A 203 -13.89 -11.25 -10.83
C CYS A 203 -13.39 -10.74 -12.19
N SER A 204 -13.23 -11.67 -13.14
CA SER A 204 -12.70 -11.37 -14.47
C SER A 204 -13.68 -11.79 -15.57
N GLY A 205 -13.44 -11.33 -16.81
CA GLY A 205 -14.29 -11.66 -17.96
C GLY A 205 -15.76 -11.25 -17.72
N ALA A 206 -16.68 -12.22 -17.77
CA ALA A 206 -18.11 -12.00 -17.49
C ALA A 206 -18.41 -11.53 -16.06
N TYR A 207 -17.47 -11.74 -15.13
CA TYR A 207 -17.57 -11.37 -13.72
C TYR A 207 -16.78 -10.09 -13.38
N SER A 208 -16.41 -9.29 -14.38
CA SER A 208 -15.58 -8.07 -14.22
C SER A 208 -16.32 -6.84 -13.66
N THR A 209 -17.47 -7.03 -13.03
CA THR A 209 -18.23 -5.93 -12.42
C THR A 209 -18.75 -6.34 -11.04
N PRO A 210 -18.98 -5.40 -10.10
CA PRO A 210 -19.65 -5.69 -8.83
C PRO A 210 -21.05 -6.30 -8.98
N GLN A 211 -21.71 -6.02 -10.11
CA GLN A 211 -23.02 -6.56 -10.42
C GLN A 211 -22.95 -8.05 -10.79
N THR A 212 -21.87 -8.47 -11.45
CA THR A 212 -21.71 -9.84 -11.94
C THR A 212 -20.85 -10.72 -11.03
N CYS A 213 -19.81 -10.21 -10.38
CA CYS A 213 -19.06 -10.96 -9.36
C CYS A 213 -19.76 -10.86 -8.01
N LYS A 214 -20.33 -11.97 -7.54
CA LYS A 214 -20.97 -12.05 -6.22
C LYS A 214 -20.07 -12.72 -5.19
N PRO A 215 -20.26 -12.45 -3.89
CA PRO A 215 -19.57 -13.19 -2.84
C PRO A 215 -19.77 -14.70 -3.01
N SER A 216 -18.70 -15.47 -2.90
CA SER A 216 -18.74 -16.93 -2.91
C SER A 216 -18.81 -17.50 -1.49
N SER A 217 -19.07 -18.80 -1.35
CA SER A 217 -18.95 -19.48 -0.05
C SER A 217 -17.54 -19.30 0.54
N TYR A 218 -16.50 -19.31 -0.29
CA TYR A 218 -15.12 -19.10 0.15
C TYR A 218 -14.85 -17.68 0.63
N SER A 219 -15.29 -16.65 -0.10
CA SER A 219 -15.09 -15.26 0.36
C SER A 219 -15.89 -14.98 1.63
N GLN A 220 -17.06 -15.62 1.81
CA GLN A 220 -17.84 -15.50 3.04
C GLN A 220 -17.13 -16.09 4.27
N ILE A 221 -16.32 -17.15 4.12
CA ILE A 221 -15.49 -17.68 5.23
C ILE A 221 -14.51 -16.59 5.69
N PHE A 222 -13.84 -15.95 4.73
CA PHE A 222 -12.85 -14.90 5.01
C PHE A 222 -13.50 -13.68 5.63
N LYS A 223 -14.66 -13.25 5.11
CA LYS A 223 -15.43 -12.12 5.65
C LYS A 223 -15.95 -12.40 7.06
N SER A 224 -16.39 -13.62 7.33
CA SER A 224 -16.92 -14.00 8.64
C SER A 224 -15.84 -13.95 9.72
N ALA A 225 -14.64 -14.43 9.41
CA ALA A 225 -13.50 -14.35 10.33
C ALA A 225 -12.97 -12.90 10.46
N CYS A 226 -12.98 -12.15 9.36
CA CYS A 226 -12.34 -10.84 9.25
C CYS A 226 -13.28 -9.81 8.61
N PRO A 227 -14.31 -9.34 9.34
CA PRO A 227 -15.37 -8.49 8.77
C PRO A 227 -14.91 -7.09 8.37
N ARG A 228 -13.73 -6.66 8.84
CA ARG A 228 -13.11 -5.36 8.54
C ARG A 228 -11.99 -5.47 7.49
N ALA A 229 -11.92 -6.56 6.74
CA ALA A 229 -10.97 -6.76 5.65
C ALA A 229 -11.71 -7.06 4.33
N TYR A 230 -11.09 -6.78 3.19
CA TYR A 230 -11.58 -7.25 1.90
C TYR A 230 -11.46 -8.77 1.80
N SER A 231 -12.56 -9.45 1.46
CA SER A 231 -12.61 -10.90 1.27
C SER A 231 -12.58 -11.34 -0.20
N TYR A 232 -12.90 -10.44 -1.13
CA TYR A 232 -12.81 -10.62 -2.58
C TYR A 232 -12.79 -9.25 -3.29
N ALA A 233 -12.52 -9.24 -4.60
CA ALA A 233 -12.19 -8.02 -5.35
C ALA A 233 -13.28 -6.92 -5.36
N TYR A 234 -14.56 -7.29 -5.21
CA TYR A 234 -15.68 -6.35 -5.15
C TYR A 234 -16.45 -6.42 -3.82
N ASP A 235 -15.76 -6.75 -2.73
CA ASP A 235 -16.33 -6.65 -1.38
C ASP A 235 -16.90 -5.25 -1.14
N ASP A 236 -17.87 -5.18 -0.24
CA ASP A 236 -18.62 -3.96 -0.03
C ASP A 236 -17.80 -2.85 0.65
N ARG A 237 -18.40 -1.65 0.71
CA ARG A 237 -17.76 -0.45 1.27
C ARG A 237 -17.39 -0.55 2.75
N THR A 238 -17.80 -1.60 3.48
CA THR A 238 -17.36 -1.81 4.86
C THR A 238 -15.87 -2.14 4.96
N SER A 239 -15.24 -2.49 3.84
CA SER A 239 -13.82 -2.84 3.77
C SER A 239 -12.91 -1.70 3.29
N THR A 240 -13.44 -0.54 2.82
CA THR A 240 -12.63 0.65 2.50
C THR A 240 -12.64 1.64 3.66
N PHE A 241 -11.46 2.05 4.12
CA PHE A 241 -11.31 3.04 5.18
C PHE A 241 -10.70 4.31 4.62
N THR A 242 -11.13 5.45 5.17
CA THR A 242 -10.64 6.76 4.73
C THR A 242 -10.22 7.61 5.90
N CYS A 243 -9.10 8.32 5.74
CA CYS A 243 -8.63 9.27 6.73
C CYS A 243 -7.97 10.48 6.07
N SER A 244 -7.89 11.60 6.78
CA SER A 244 -7.13 12.78 6.38
C SER A 244 -6.09 13.11 7.45
N GLY A 245 -4.82 13.19 7.03
CA GLY A 245 -3.71 13.63 7.88
C GLY A 245 -3.37 12.67 9.02
N ALA A 246 -3.42 11.37 8.76
CA ALA A 246 -3.02 10.34 9.71
C ALA A 246 -1.63 9.77 9.38
N ASP A 247 -0.94 9.30 10.42
CA ASP A 247 0.10 8.28 10.30
C ASP A 247 -0.53 6.90 10.52
N TYR A 248 0.19 5.81 10.29
CA TYR A 248 -0.38 4.45 10.39
C TYR A 248 0.55 3.49 11.14
N ILE A 249 -0.05 2.67 12.02
CA ILE A 249 0.61 1.52 12.62
C ILE A 249 0.12 0.25 11.93
N ILE A 250 1.05 -0.52 11.37
CA ILE A 250 0.81 -1.84 10.78
C ILE A 250 1.36 -2.89 11.74
N THR A 251 0.45 -3.65 12.37
CA THR A 251 0.81 -4.68 13.35
C THR A 251 0.62 -6.07 12.75
N PHE A 252 1.67 -6.87 12.78
CA PHE A 252 1.62 -8.31 12.51
C PHE A 252 1.32 -9.07 13.81
N CYS A 253 0.44 -10.07 13.75
CA CYS A 253 -0.10 -10.82 14.89
C CYS A 253 -0.61 -9.92 16.05
N PRO A 254 -1.52 -8.95 15.77
CA PRO A 254 -2.15 -8.14 16.81
C PRO A 254 -2.86 -9.01 17.85
N SER A 255 -2.79 -8.62 19.12
CA SER A 255 -3.58 -9.28 20.16
C SER A 255 -5.08 -8.99 19.91
N PRO A 256 -5.99 -9.96 20.13
CA PRO A 256 -7.43 -9.79 19.88
C PRO A 256 -8.06 -8.56 20.57
N ASN A 257 -7.47 -8.11 21.68
CA ASN A 257 -7.95 -6.97 22.48
C ASN A 257 -7.50 -5.59 21.97
N THR A 258 -6.67 -5.51 20.92
CA THR A 258 -6.14 -4.22 20.42
C THR A 258 -7.16 -3.37 19.66
N SER A 259 -8.32 -3.94 19.30
CA SER A 259 -9.37 -3.24 18.55
C SER A 259 -10.29 -2.33 19.38
N GLN A 260 -10.08 -2.18 20.70
CA GLN A 260 -11.06 -1.51 21.59
C GLN A 260 -10.68 -0.14 22.16
N LYS A 261 -9.52 0.45 21.83
CA LYS A 261 -9.18 1.76 22.42
C LYS A 261 -9.16 2.89 21.41
N SER A 262 -10.35 3.28 20.99
CA SER A 262 -10.66 4.64 20.49
C SER A 262 -11.55 5.31 21.54
N SER A 263 -11.05 6.39 22.12
CA SER A 263 -11.66 7.33 23.07
C SER A 263 -13.18 7.23 23.31
N SER A 264 -13.56 6.80 24.52
CA SER A 264 -14.75 7.34 25.20
C SER A 264 -14.48 7.45 26.70
N SER A 265 -14.41 8.69 27.17
CA SER A 265 -14.55 9.03 28.57
C SER A 265 -16.00 8.79 29.00
N SER A 266 -16.18 7.89 29.96
CA SER A 266 -17.21 7.88 31.03
C SER A 266 -18.59 8.50 30.74
N SER A 267 -19.63 7.67 30.64
CA SER A 267 -20.77 7.61 31.58
C SER A 267 -21.84 6.60 31.12
N THR A 268 -22.39 5.86 32.09
CA THR A 268 -23.42 4.80 32.01
C THR A 268 -24.86 5.38 31.93
N PRO A 269 -25.93 4.56 32.00
CA PRO A 269 -26.65 3.95 30.88
C PRO A 269 -28.12 4.46 30.76
N ASP A 270 -28.74 4.50 29.57
CA ASP A 270 -30.16 4.10 29.41
C ASP A 270 -30.73 4.24 27.98
N GLN A 271 -31.62 3.28 27.67
CA GLN A 271 -32.80 3.32 26.78
C GLN A 271 -32.65 3.22 25.24
N ILE A 272 -33.26 2.14 24.71
CA ILE A 272 -33.64 1.88 23.30
C ILE A 272 -34.92 2.67 22.97
N PRO A 273 -35.10 3.22 21.74
CA PRO A 273 -36.03 2.58 20.80
C PRO A 273 -35.59 2.57 19.33
N ALA A 274 -36.11 1.57 18.60
CA ALA A 274 -35.94 1.30 17.18
C ALA A 274 -36.65 2.31 16.25
N THR A 275 -36.14 2.48 15.02
CA THR A 275 -36.78 2.11 13.73
C THR A 275 -36.32 2.94 12.52
N ASN A 276 -36.36 2.26 11.36
CA ASN A 276 -36.60 2.70 9.98
C ASN A 276 -35.44 2.95 9.01
N ASN A 277 -35.34 1.98 8.10
CA ASN A 277 -34.72 1.99 6.78
C ASN A 277 -35.28 3.09 5.87
N SER A 278 -34.39 3.81 5.18
CA SER A 278 -34.54 4.28 3.79
C SER A 278 -33.16 4.72 3.24
N PRO A 279 -32.81 4.42 1.98
CA PRO A 279 -31.47 4.68 1.44
C PRO A 279 -31.35 6.12 0.88
N PRO A 280 -30.20 6.79 1.01
CA PRO A 280 -29.94 8.02 0.26
C PRO A 280 -29.44 7.72 -1.17
N PRO A 281 -29.72 8.61 -2.14
CA PRO A 281 -29.43 8.43 -3.56
C PRO A 281 -27.95 8.67 -3.87
N GLY A 282 -27.51 8.07 -4.98
CA GLY A 282 -26.10 7.95 -5.34
C GLY A 282 -25.41 9.23 -5.77
N SER A 283 -24.09 9.20 -5.66
CA SER A 283 -23.16 9.88 -6.55
C SER A 283 -21.76 9.28 -6.41
N ASN A 284 -20.95 9.51 -7.44
CA ASN A 284 -19.49 9.32 -7.58
C ASN A 284 -18.91 7.91 -7.34
N ASN A 285 -18.78 7.19 -8.47
CA ASN A 285 -17.93 6.02 -8.66
C ASN A 285 -16.44 6.39 -8.51
N SER A 286 -15.92 6.27 -7.30
CA SER A 286 -14.49 6.16 -7.02
C SER A 286 -14.28 4.94 -6.15
N THR A 287 -14.64 3.78 -6.72
CA THR A 287 -14.27 2.48 -6.16
C THR A 287 -12.79 2.31 -6.47
N MET A 288 -11.95 2.15 -5.45
CA MET A 288 -10.62 1.59 -5.66
C MET A 288 -10.86 0.21 -6.25
N VAL A 289 -10.66 0.06 -7.57
CA VAL A 289 -10.66 -1.24 -8.20
C VAL A 289 -9.39 -1.91 -7.70
N TYR A 290 -9.52 -3.11 -7.14
CA TYR A 290 -8.38 -3.96 -6.84
C TYR A 290 -7.57 -4.14 -8.14
N GLU A 291 -6.48 -3.39 -8.28
CA GLU A 291 -5.50 -3.57 -9.35
C GLU A 291 -4.52 -4.64 -8.90
N GLY A 292 -4.96 -5.90 -8.96
CA GLY A 292 -4.06 -7.04 -8.83
C GLY A 292 -2.93 -6.94 -9.85
N ALA A 293 -1.73 -7.36 -9.46
CA ALA A 293 -0.58 -7.40 -10.36
C ALA A 293 -0.88 -8.32 -11.54
N THR A 294 -1.05 -7.75 -12.73
CA THR A 294 -1.12 -8.52 -13.97
C THR A 294 0.19 -9.26 -14.17
N ASN A 295 0.16 -10.60 -14.07
CA ASN A 295 1.27 -11.48 -14.42
C ASN A 295 1.58 -11.36 -15.93
N ALA A 296 2.60 -10.57 -16.29
CA ALA A 296 3.22 -10.63 -17.61
C ALA A 296 4.44 -11.57 -17.54
N GLY A 297 4.18 -12.87 -17.46
CA GLY A 297 5.19 -13.93 -17.47
C GLY A 297 4.79 -15.02 -18.45
N SER A 298 4.95 -14.76 -19.75
CA SER A 298 4.90 -15.79 -20.79
C SER A 298 5.71 -15.31 -22.00
N TRP A 299 6.98 -15.70 -22.03
CA TRP A 299 7.77 -15.66 -23.26
C TRP A 299 7.53 -16.92 -24.07
N SER A 300 7.13 -16.75 -25.33
CA SER A 300 7.61 -17.54 -26.47
C SER A 300 7.28 -16.84 -27.79
N PRO A 301 8.04 -17.10 -28.88
CA PRO A 301 8.37 -16.09 -29.87
C PRO A 301 7.56 -16.24 -31.18
N SER A 302 7.21 -15.12 -31.80
CA SER A 302 6.98 -15.09 -33.24
C SER A 302 7.14 -13.68 -33.81
N SER A 303 8.24 -13.56 -34.56
CA SER A 303 8.51 -12.75 -35.75
C SER A 303 7.49 -11.72 -36.26
N SER A 304 8.07 -10.56 -36.59
CA SER A 304 7.82 -9.68 -37.74
C SER A 304 6.71 -8.61 -37.69
N ALA A 305 7.22 -7.38 -37.73
CA ALA A 305 6.91 -6.32 -38.70
C ALA A 305 5.82 -5.28 -38.36
N SER A 306 6.33 -4.06 -38.19
CA SER A 306 5.79 -2.80 -38.72
C SER A 306 4.62 -2.12 -37.99
N ALA A 307 4.93 -1.08 -37.22
CA ALA A 307 4.28 0.23 -37.36
C ALA A 307 5.09 1.29 -36.60
N LEU A 308 5.78 2.12 -37.37
CA LEU A 308 6.20 3.47 -36.98
C LEU A 308 4.94 4.31 -36.77
N LEU A 309 4.93 5.17 -35.75
CA LEU A 309 4.42 6.55 -35.72
C LEU A 309 4.06 6.94 -34.27
N ALA A 310 4.92 7.73 -33.64
CA ALA A 310 4.51 8.84 -32.77
C ALA A 310 5.74 9.69 -32.45
N ASP A 311 5.72 10.89 -33.02
CA ASP A 311 6.77 11.89 -32.98
C ASP A 311 7.08 12.41 -31.58
N PHE A 312 8.37 12.70 -31.42
CA PHE A 312 8.99 13.45 -30.36
C PHE A 312 8.48 14.90 -30.31
N ILE A 313 7.98 15.34 -29.16
CA ILE A 313 8.11 16.73 -28.71
C ILE A 313 8.94 16.70 -27.44
N MET A 314 10.23 17.02 -27.54
CA MET A 314 11.05 17.66 -26.49
C MET A 314 12.41 18.02 -27.13
N GLY A 315 12.43 19.11 -27.89
CA GLY A 315 13.63 19.61 -28.58
C GLY A 315 13.65 21.13 -28.62
N GLY A 316 13.80 21.76 -27.46
CA GLY A 316 14.01 23.19 -27.37
C GLY A 316 14.60 23.50 -26.02
N TRP A 317 15.92 23.73 -25.97
CA TRP A 317 16.67 24.57 -25.01
C TRP A 317 18.19 24.30 -25.11
N VAL A 318 18.77 24.23 -26.32
CA VAL A 318 20.22 24.45 -26.51
C VAL A 318 20.43 25.02 -27.92
N GLY A 319 20.36 26.36 -28.09
CA GLY A 319 20.46 26.94 -29.42
C GLY A 319 20.64 28.46 -29.53
N THR A 320 20.94 29.18 -28.44
CA THR A 320 21.07 30.65 -28.49
C THR A 320 22.38 31.20 -27.92
N ALA A 321 23.42 30.37 -27.73
CA ALA A 321 24.72 30.82 -27.20
C ALA A 321 25.91 30.74 -28.18
N VAL A 322 25.70 30.40 -29.46
CA VAL A 322 26.82 30.28 -30.44
C VAL A 322 26.74 31.32 -31.58
N GLY A 323 25.71 32.17 -31.60
CA GLY A 323 25.50 33.17 -32.67
C GLY A 323 26.19 34.53 -32.49
N ILE A 324 26.77 34.85 -31.33
CA ILE A 324 27.28 36.21 -31.03
C ILE A 324 28.82 36.26 -30.92
N TRP A 325 29.52 35.13 -30.97
CA TRP A 325 30.99 35.10 -30.85
C TRP A 325 31.76 35.15 -32.19
N ARG A 326 31.08 35.33 -33.33
CA ARG A 326 31.71 35.39 -34.67
C ARG A 326 31.52 36.71 -35.44
N LEU A 327 31.28 37.82 -34.73
CA LEU A 327 31.20 39.16 -35.35
C LEU A 327 32.01 40.25 -34.62
N HIS A 328 32.92 39.88 -33.70
CA HIS A 328 33.76 40.85 -32.99
C HIS A 328 35.28 40.71 -33.19
N HIS A 329 35.74 39.94 -34.18
CA HIS A 329 37.15 39.94 -34.62
C HIS A 329 37.26 40.17 -36.14
N LEU A 330 36.82 41.36 -36.55
CA LEU A 330 37.45 42.21 -37.57
C LEU A 330 37.56 43.63 -36.99
#